data_AF-A0A3B8HXM6-F1
#
_entry.id   AF-A0A3B8HXM6-F1
#
_cell.length_a   1.000
_cell.length_b   1.000
_cell.length_c   1.000
_cell.angle_alpha   90.00
_cell.angle_beta   90.00
_cell.angle_gamma   90.00
#
_symmetry.space_group_name_H-M   'P 1'
#
loop_
_entity.id
_entity.type
_entity.pdbx_description
1 polymer ?
#
loop_
_entity_poly.entity_id
_entity_poly.type
_entity_poly.pdbx_seq_one_letter_code
_entity_poly.pdbx_strand_id
1 'polypeptide(L)'
;EAKIRGYKPGRFSFNVKGGRCETCEGAGMKLIEMDFLPDVYVPCETCKGKRYNRETLEVRFKGKSIADVLDMTVEQAVGFFENQPKILRKIQTLNDVGLGYISLGQHATTLSGGEAQRVKLATELSKRDTGKTLYILDEPTTGLHFQDIQHLLDVLNKLVDRGNTVLIIEHNLDVIKVADHIIDLGPEGGHGGGQILLSGTPEKVAKSKKGYTAKFLREELAR
;
A
#
# COMPACT_ATOMS: atom_id res chain seq x y z
N GLU A 1 23.85 17.21 16.31
CA GLU A 1 24.54 17.63 15.07
C GLU A 1 23.76 18.64 14.24
N ALA A 2 22.57 18.31 13.69
CA ALA A 2 21.79 19.22 12.83
C ALA A 2 21.58 20.63 13.41
N LYS A 3 21.17 20.70 14.69
CA LYS A 3 20.93 21.97 15.40
C LYS A 3 22.18 22.84 15.52
N ILE A 4 23.35 22.20 15.72
CA ILE A 4 24.64 22.90 15.85
C ILE A 4 25.02 23.55 14.51
N ARG A 5 24.72 22.87 13.40
CA ARG A 5 24.96 23.39 12.03
C ARG A 5 23.87 24.34 11.53
N GLY A 6 22.87 24.67 12.35
CA GLY A 6 21.75 25.54 11.96
C GLY A 6 20.83 24.95 10.89
N TYR A 7 20.88 23.63 10.66
CA TYR A 7 20.06 22.98 9.63
C TYR A 7 18.61 22.87 10.07
N LYS A 8 17.71 23.38 9.22
CA LYS A 8 16.25 23.24 9.35
C LYS A 8 15.76 21.93 8.71
N PRO A 9 14.54 21.46 9.00
CA PRO A 9 13.99 20.24 8.39
C PRO A 9 14.05 20.24 6.86
N GLY A 10 13.88 21.40 6.21
CA GLY A 10 13.98 21.54 4.76
C GLY A 10 15.33 21.09 4.16
N ARG A 11 16.43 21.14 4.93
CA ARG A 11 17.74 20.61 4.50
C ARG A 11 17.69 19.11 4.24
N PHE A 12 16.83 18.37 4.95
CA PHE A 12 16.68 16.93 4.80
C PHE A 12 15.54 16.55 3.82
N SER A 13 14.96 17.53 3.12
CA SER A 13 14.00 17.24 2.06
C SER A 13 14.73 17.01 0.74
N PHE A 14 14.48 15.87 0.10
CA PHE A 14 14.99 15.62 -1.26
C PHE A 14 14.25 16.43 -2.34
N ASN A 15 13.08 16.99 -2.01
CA ASN A 15 12.26 17.78 -2.94
C ASN A 15 12.59 19.29 -2.99
N VAL A 16 13.49 19.76 -2.12
CA VAL A 16 13.79 21.19 -2.00
C VAL A 16 15.29 21.42 -2.12
N LYS A 17 15.67 22.53 -2.79
CA LYS A 17 17.06 22.93 -2.91
C LYS A 17 17.72 23.13 -1.54
N GLY A 18 19.01 22.84 -1.47
CA GLY A 18 19.84 23.06 -0.29
C GLY A 18 20.57 21.80 0.15
N GLY A 19 19.86 20.74 0.53
CA GLY A 19 20.48 19.48 0.97
C GLY A 19 20.37 18.31 -0.01
N ARG A 20 19.46 18.38 -0.99
CA ARG A 20 19.35 17.39 -2.06
C ARG A 20 20.58 17.39 -2.97
N CYS A 21 20.78 16.30 -3.69
CA CYS A 21 21.75 16.25 -4.78
C CYS A 21 21.21 17.07 -5.96
N GLU A 22 21.92 18.11 -6.37
CA GLU A 22 21.48 18.97 -7.47
C GLU A 22 21.60 18.28 -8.84
N THR A 23 22.51 17.32 -9.03
CA THR A 23 22.66 16.57 -10.30
C THR A 23 21.44 15.75 -10.69
N CYS A 24 20.74 15.17 -9.71
CA CYS A 24 19.52 14.37 -9.94
C CYS A 24 18.29 15.00 -9.30
N GLU A 25 18.40 16.26 -8.86
CA GLU A 25 17.34 17.00 -8.19
C GLU A 25 16.68 16.27 -7.00
N GLY A 26 17.44 15.40 -6.33
CA GLY A 26 16.96 14.58 -5.22
C GLY A 26 16.24 13.29 -5.60
N ALA A 27 16.07 12.98 -6.89
CA ALA A 27 15.50 11.71 -7.33
C ALA A 27 16.39 10.52 -6.94
N GLY A 28 17.71 10.68 -6.99
CA GLY A 28 18.69 9.61 -6.78
C GLY A 28 18.90 8.71 -8.00
N MET A 29 18.01 8.79 -8.98
CA MET A 29 18.08 8.12 -10.28
C MET A 29 18.05 9.16 -11.40
N LYS A 30 18.61 8.82 -12.55
CA LYS A 30 18.43 9.53 -13.82
C LYS A 30 17.62 8.64 -14.76
N LEU A 31 16.64 9.22 -15.45
CA LEU A 31 15.94 8.56 -16.54
C LEU A 31 16.82 8.64 -17.77
N ILE A 32 17.11 7.50 -18.39
CA ILE A 32 17.73 7.43 -19.70
C ILE A 32 16.65 7.04 -20.69
N GLU A 33 16.31 7.99 -21.54
CA GLU A 33 15.37 7.78 -22.65
C GLU A 33 16.02 6.89 -23.69
N MET A 34 15.28 5.87 -24.13
CA MET A 34 15.74 4.90 -25.11
C MET A 34 14.81 4.94 -26.32
N ASP A 35 15.35 5.04 -27.54
CA ASP A 35 14.54 5.26 -28.74
C ASP A 35 13.56 4.11 -29.07
N PHE A 36 13.94 2.88 -28.72
CA PHE A 36 13.21 1.66 -29.11
C PHE A 36 12.87 0.73 -27.94
N LEU A 37 13.38 1.02 -26.76
CA LEU A 37 13.21 0.20 -25.56
C LEU A 37 12.53 1.04 -24.47
N PRO A 38 11.90 0.41 -23.47
CA PRO A 38 11.41 1.13 -22.30
C PRO A 38 12.55 1.91 -21.63
N ASP A 39 12.26 3.13 -21.20
CA ASP A 39 13.21 3.97 -20.51
C ASP A 39 13.78 3.28 -19.27
N VAL A 40 15.06 3.52 -19.00
CA VAL A 40 15.77 2.88 -17.90
C VAL A 40 16.16 3.91 -16.86
N TYR A 41 15.89 3.59 -15.60
CA TYR A 41 16.37 4.37 -14.47
C TYR A 41 17.75 3.89 -14.07
N VAL A 42 18.72 4.80 -14.06
CA VAL A 42 20.11 4.50 -13.66
C VAL A 42 20.47 5.31 -12.41
N PRO A 43 21.17 4.72 -11.42
CA PRO A 43 21.60 5.47 -10.24
C PRO A 43 22.41 6.71 -10.62
N CYS A 44 22.12 7.84 -9.96
CA CYS A 44 22.83 9.09 -10.19
C CYS A 44 24.32 8.91 -9.88
N GLU A 45 25.19 9.28 -10.82
CA GLU A 45 26.66 9.19 -10.68
C GLU A 45 27.22 9.99 -9.50
N THR A 46 26.60 11.13 -9.16
CA THR A 46 27.09 12.04 -8.11
C THR A 46 26.75 11.53 -6.71
N CYS A 47 25.48 11.20 -6.45
CA CYS A 47 25.04 10.78 -5.12
C CYS A 47 24.95 9.25 -4.96
N LYS A 48 25.13 8.48 -6.04
CA LYS A 48 25.05 7.02 -6.07
C LYS A 48 23.74 6.50 -5.46
N GLY A 49 22.61 7.11 -5.83
CA GLY A 49 21.29 6.77 -5.29
C GLY A 49 20.94 7.41 -3.95
N LYS A 50 21.88 8.04 -3.24
CA LYS A 50 21.63 8.57 -1.88
C LYS A 50 20.76 9.82 -1.80
N ARG A 51 20.38 10.43 -2.93
CA ARG A 51 19.49 11.62 -3.04
C ARG A 51 19.98 12.93 -2.41
N TYR A 52 20.99 12.91 -1.55
CA TYR A 52 21.49 14.09 -0.81
C TYR A 52 22.96 14.40 -1.13
N ASN A 53 23.37 15.64 -0.82
CA ASN A 53 24.78 16.05 -0.86
C ASN A 53 25.56 15.54 0.37
N ARG A 54 26.89 15.58 0.26
CA ARG A 54 27.80 15.04 1.28
C ARG A 54 27.61 15.70 2.64
N GLU A 55 27.45 17.02 2.68
CA GLU A 55 27.30 17.78 3.93
C GLU A 55 26.03 17.41 4.70
N THR A 56 24.96 17.05 3.99
CA THR A 56 23.70 16.60 4.60
C THR A 56 23.81 15.18 5.15
N LEU A 57 24.56 14.31 4.46
CA LEU A 57 24.78 12.92 4.88
C LEU A 57 25.72 12.77 6.08
N GLU A 58 26.51 13.79 6.40
CA GLU A 58 27.35 13.81 7.61
C GLU A 58 26.53 13.86 8.89
N VAL A 59 25.30 14.39 8.84
CA VAL A 59 24.43 14.46 10.02
C VAL A 59 23.83 13.10 10.29
N ARG A 60 24.06 12.58 11.50
CA ARG A 60 23.61 11.27 11.92
C ARG A 60 22.57 11.33 13.05
N PHE A 61 21.65 10.39 13.01
CA PHE A 61 20.70 10.08 14.07
C PHE A 61 20.87 8.59 14.44
N LYS A 62 21.19 8.29 15.70
CA LYS A 62 21.55 6.92 16.15
C LYS A 62 22.60 6.25 15.23
N GLY A 63 23.61 7.01 14.80
CA GLY A 63 24.66 6.52 13.90
C GLY A 63 24.30 6.42 12.42
N LYS A 64 23.04 6.69 12.02
CA LYS A 64 22.53 6.57 10.65
C LYS A 64 22.27 7.95 10.03
N SER A 65 22.70 8.14 8.79
CA SER A 65 22.36 9.33 7.99
C SER A 65 20.92 9.23 7.46
N ILE A 66 20.39 10.33 6.90
CA ILE A 66 19.04 10.31 6.29
C ILE A 66 18.92 9.31 5.13
N ALA A 67 19.98 9.12 4.34
CA ALA A 67 20.00 8.11 3.28
C ALA A 67 19.97 6.70 3.88
N ASP A 68 20.73 6.45 4.95
CA ASP A 68 20.73 5.15 5.62
C ASP A 68 19.34 4.83 6.22
N VAL A 69 18.60 5.84 6.68
CA VAL A 69 17.22 5.69 7.17
C VAL A 69 16.26 5.37 6.02
N LEU A 70 16.40 6.03 4.87
CA LEU A 70 15.58 5.74 3.69
C LEU A 70 15.86 4.35 3.11
N ASP A 71 17.06 3.81 3.32
CA ASP A 71 17.44 2.47 2.85
C ASP A 71 16.97 1.34 3.79
N MET A 72 16.50 1.67 5.00
CA MET A 72 15.96 0.66 5.93
C MET A 72 14.69 0.04 5.38
N THR A 73 14.54 -1.27 5.60
CA THR A 73 13.24 -1.92 5.43
C THR A 73 12.24 -1.38 6.44
N VAL A 74 10.94 -1.48 6.14
CA VAL A 74 9.88 -1.11 7.07
C VAL A 74 10.04 -1.85 8.40
N GLU A 75 10.35 -3.15 8.37
CA GLU A 75 10.58 -3.97 9.57
C GLU A 75 11.75 -3.43 10.43
N GLN A 76 12.89 -3.12 9.80
CA GLN A 76 14.03 -2.51 10.50
C GLN A 76 13.67 -1.14 11.09
N ALA A 77 12.88 -0.37 10.35
CA ALA A 77 12.48 0.96 10.75
C ALA A 77 11.52 0.95 11.96
N VAL A 78 10.68 -0.09 12.11
CA VAL A 78 9.85 -0.29 13.32
C VAL A 78 10.72 -0.31 14.56
N GLY A 79 11.76 -1.15 14.60
CA GLY A 79 12.69 -1.21 15.72
C GLY A 79 13.50 0.10 15.89
N PHE A 80 13.97 0.68 14.79
CA PHE A 80 14.77 1.91 14.85
C PHE A 80 14.00 3.11 15.44
N PHE A 81 12.70 3.21 15.15
CA PHE A 81 11.81 4.30 15.59
C PHE A 81 10.91 3.95 16.78
N GLU A 82 11.19 2.87 17.53
CA GLU A 82 10.40 2.44 18.71
C GLU A 82 10.11 3.58 19.71
N ASN A 83 11.09 4.47 19.90
CA ASN A 83 11.03 5.59 20.85
C ASN A 83 10.44 6.88 20.23
N GLN A 84 9.84 6.79 19.03
CA GLN A 84 9.24 7.91 18.30
C GLN A 84 7.79 7.59 17.93
N PRO A 85 6.82 7.71 18.86
CA PRO A 85 5.47 7.18 18.71
C PRO A 85 4.72 7.68 17.45
N LYS A 86 4.93 8.95 17.07
CA LYS A 86 4.29 9.54 15.89
C LYS A 86 4.76 8.92 14.57
N ILE A 87 6.04 8.52 14.51
CA ILE A 87 6.64 7.88 13.34
C ILE A 87 6.31 6.39 13.38
N LEU A 88 6.55 5.75 14.54
CA LEU A 88 6.31 4.33 14.77
C LEU A 88 4.90 3.93 14.33
N ARG A 89 3.86 4.69 14.71
CA ARG A 89 2.48 4.38 14.32
C ARG A 89 2.30 4.23 12.81
N LYS A 90 2.95 5.08 12.00
CA LYS A 90 2.83 5.06 10.53
C LYS A 90 3.64 3.91 9.91
N ILE A 91 4.82 3.64 10.44
CA ILE A 91 5.67 2.55 9.95
C ILE A 91 5.08 1.20 10.35
N GLN A 92 4.55 1.09 11.57
CA GLN A 92 3.85 -0.10 12.05
C GLN A 92 2.67 -0.44 11.14
N THR A 93 1.87 0.54 10.71
CA THR A 93 0.78 0.26 9.76
C THR A 93 1.26 -0.28 8.42
N LEU A 94 2.44 0.13 7.93
CA LEU A 94 3.01 -0.47 6.72
C LEU A 94 3.44 -1.93 6.98
N ASN A 95 3.99 -2.21 8.16
CA ASN A 95 4.36 -3.57 8.55
C ASN A 95 3.13 -4.47 8.71
N ASP A 96 2.06 -3.95 9.33
CA ASP A 96 0.82 -4.68 9.61
C ASP A 96 0.03 -5.05 8.35
N VAL A 97 0.26 -4.33 7.24
CA VAL A 97 -0.28 -4.67 5.92
C VAL A 97 0.66 -5.59 5.12
N GLY A 98 1.72 -6.12 5.73
CA GLY A 98 2.64 -7.07 5.09
C GLY A 98 3.73 -6.44 4.22
N LEU A 99 3.99 -5.13 4.35
CA LEU A 99 5.06 -4.44 3.61
C LEU A 99 6.37 -4.34 4.41
N GLY A 100 6.64 -5.28 5.31
CA GLY A 100 7.84 -5.25 6.16
C GLY A 100 9.16 -5.25 5.36
N TYR A 101 9.16 -5.85 4.17
CA TYR A 101 10.34 -6.08 3.33
C TYR A 101 10.74 -4.90 2.44
N ILE A 102 9.82 -3.97 2.14
CA ILE A 102 10.13 -2.82 1.27
C ILE A 102 10.98 -1.80 2.03
N SER A 103 11.83 -1.05 1.34
CA SER A 103 12.58 0.06 1.94
C SER A 103 11.74 1.33 2.01
N LEU A 104 11.96 2.16 3.05
CA LEU A 104 11.22 3.43 3.24
C LEU A 104 11.40 4.41 2.07
N GLY A 105 12.53 4.34 1.40
CA GLY A 105 12.91 5.18 0.27
C GLY A 105 12.65 4.55 -1.09
N GLN A 106 12.08 3.34 -1.17
CA GLN A 106 11.79 2.67 -2.43
C GLN A 106 11.00 3.58 -3.38
N HIS A 107 11.37 3.56 -4.66
CA HIS A 107 10.71 4.37 -5.66
C HIS A 107 9.27 3.86 -5.89
N ALA A 108 8.29 4.77 -5.89
CA ALA A 108 6.89 4.40 -6.09
C ALA A 108 6.65 3.70 -7.44
N THR A 109 7.45 4.02 -8.47
CA THR A 109 7.39 3.39 -9.80
C THR A 109 7.88 1.96 -9.83
N THR A 110 8.60 1.51 -8.80
CA THR A 110 9.11 0.13 -8.70
C THR A 110 8.27 -0.73 -7.75
N LEU A 111 7.15 -0.21 -7.23
CA LEU A 111 6.20 -0.99 -6.45
C LEU A 111 5.28 -1.77 -7.38
N SER A 112 4.97 -3.01 -7.01
CA SER A 112 3.91 -3.78 -7.66
C SER A 112 2.54 -3.12 -7.43
N GLY A 113 1.55 -3.46 -8.26
CA GLY A 113 0.18 -2.96 -8.07
C GLY A 113 -0.36 -3.26 -6.67
N GLY A 114 -0.13 -4.49 -6.18
CA GLY A 114 -0.51 -4.91 -4.84
C GLY A 114 0.22 -4.17 -3.72
N GLU A 115 1.52 -3.90 -3.88
CA GLU A 115 2.27 -3.09 -2.93
C GLU A 115 1.74 -1.66 -2.86
N ALA A 116 1.54 -1.02 -4.02
CA ALA A 116 1.01 0.33 -4.09
C ALA A 116 -0.38 0.44 -3.45
N GLN A 117 -1.23 -0.56 -3.64
CA GLN A 117 -2.54 -0.63 -3.00
C GLN A 117 -2.44 -0.77 -1.47
N ARG A 118 -1.56 -1.66 -0.97
CA ARG A 118 -1.33 -1.82 0.48
C ARG A 118 -0.76 -0.57 1.14
N VAL A 119 0.09 0.19 0.45
CA VAL A 119 0.56 1.52 0.94
C VAL A 119 -0.62 2.49 1.11
N LYS A 120 -1.57 2.51 0.18
CA LYS A 120 -2.78 3.33 0.29
C LYS A 120 -3.64 2.89 1.49
N LEU A 121 -3.84 1.59 1.67
CA LEU A 121 -4.60 1.04 2.81
C LEU A 121 -3.92 1.34 4.16
N ALA A 122 -2.60 1.18 4.24
CA ALA A 122 -1.84 1.53 5.45
C ALA A 122 -2.00 3.02 5.81
N THR A 123 -2.08 3.90 4.81
CA THR A 123 -2.33 5.32 5.02
C THR A 123 -3.68 5.55 5.70
N GLU A 124 -4.74 4.87 5.26
CA GLU A 124 -6.06 4.95 5.88
C GLU A 124 -6.08 4.36 7.30
N LEU A 125 -5.47 3.17 7.50
CA LEU A 125 -5.34 2.54 8.82
C LEU A 125 -4.58 3.40 9.84
N SER A 126 -3.65 4.25 9.37
CA SER A 126 -2.86 5.13 10.21
C SER A 126 -3.65 6.35 10.73
N LYS A 127 -4.81 6.66 10.11
CA LYS A 127 -5.67 7.76 10.53
C LYS A 127 -6.37 7.43 11.84
N ARG A 128 -6.93 8.46 12.49
CA ARG A 128 -7.74 8.26 13.69
C ARG A 128 -9.09 7.71 13.26
N ASP A 129 -9.48 6.59 13.85
CA ASP A 129 -10.74 5.95 13.53
C ASP A 129 -11.91 6.81 14.00
N THR A 130 -12.87 6.99 13.09
CA THR A 130 -14.15 7.64 13.37
C THR A 130 -15.26 6.63 13.62
N GLY A 131 -15.04 5.37 13.22
CA GLY A 131 -16.05 4.30 13.21
C GLY A 131 -17.26 4.62 12.32
N LYS A 132 -17.11 5.58 11.40
CA LYS A 132 -18.19 6.12 10.56
C LYS A 132 -17.67 6.47 9.16
N THR A 133 -16.72 5.70 8.66
CA THR A 133 -16.16 5.85 7.32
C THR A 133 -16.63 4.69 6.44
N LEU A 134 -17.06 4.99 5.22
CA LEU A 134 -17.32 4.00 4.17
C LEU A 134 -16.12 3.95 3.23
N TYR A 135 -15.48 2.79 3.16
CA TYR A 135 -14.43 2.49 2.19
C TYR A 135 -15.04 1.76 1.00
N ILE A 136 -14.74 2.22 -0.22
CA ILE A 136 -15.17 1.58 -1.46
C ILE A 136 -13.91 1.14 -2.20
N LEU A 137 -13.81 -0.15 -2.51
CA LEU A 137 -12.69 -0.75 -3.22
C LEU A 137 -13.20 -1.42 -4.50
N ASP A 138 -12.54 -1.12 -5.60
CA ASP A 138 -12.83 -1.68 -6.92
C ASP A 138 -11.76 -2.72 -7.28
N GLU A 139 -12.17 -3.98 -7.37
CA GLU A 139 -11.34 -5.18 -7.65
C GLU A 139 -9.98 -5.17 -6.94
N PRO A 140 -9.96 -5.08 -5.60
CA PRO A 140 -8.73 -4.98 -4.83
C PRO A 140 -7.84 -6.22 -4.90
N THR A 141 -8.29 -7.34 -5.48
CA THR A 141 -7.46 -8.55 -5.66
C THR A 141 -6.78 -8.65 -7.02
N THR A 142 -7.03 -7.71 -7.94
CA THR A 142 -6.44 -7.75 -9.28
C THR A 142 -4.91 -7.79 -9.24
N GLY A 143 -4.33 -8.88 -9.76
CA GLY A 143 -2.89 -9.10 -9.81
C GLY A 143 -2.25 -9.52 -8.47
N LEU A 144 -3.05 -9.88 -7.47
CA LEU A 144 -2.55 -10.41 -6.20
C LEU A 144 -2.41 -11.94 -6.22
N HIS A 145 -1.36 -12.43 -5.58
CA HIS A 145 -1.22 -13.86 -5.27
C HIS A 145 -2.15 -14.27 -4.11
N PHE A 146 -2.53 -15.55 -4.01
CA PHE A 146 -3.46 -16.04 -2.98
C PHE A 146 -3.07 -15.66 -1.53
N GLN A 147 -1.76 -15.70 -1.21
CA GLN A 147 -1.26 -15.28 0.10
C GLN A 147 -1.42 -13.77 0.34
N ASP A 148 -1.33 -12.95 -0.70
CA ASP A 148 -1.51 -11.50 -0.59
C ASP A 148 -2.99 -11.13 -0.39
N ILE A 149 -3.91 -11.93 -0.93
CA ILE A 149 -5.36 -11.77 -0.71
C ILE A 149 -5.69 -11.96 0.77
N GLN A 150 -5.10 -12.97 1.43
CA GLN A 150 -5.31 -13.18 2.87
C GLN A 150 -4.85 -11.97 3.69
N HIS A 151 -3.64 -11.44 3.43
CA HIS A 151 -3.16 -10.24 4.10
C HIS A 151 -4.06 -9.02 3.83
N LEU A 152 -4.56 -8.86 2.61
CA LEU A 152 -5.52 -7.80 2.29
C LEU A 152 -6.81 -7.96 3.11
N LEU A 153 -7.38 -9.16 3.18
CA LEU A 153 -8.58 -9.45 3.95
C LEU A 153 -8.39 -9.15 5.44
N ASP A 154 -7.26 -9.55 6.03
CA ASP A 154 -6.93 -9.22 7.43
C ASP A 154 -6.92 -7.70 7.69
N VAL A 155 -6.41 -6.94 6.72
CA VAL A 155 -6.37 -5.48 6.77
C VAL A 155 -7.76 -4.86 6.67
N LEU A 156 -8.61 -5.38 5.78
CA LEU A 156 -9.98 -4.90 5.61
C LEU A 156 -10.84 -5.25 6.84
N ASN A 157 -10.68 -6.44 7.40
CA ASN A 157 -11.35 -6.85 8.64
C ASN A 157 -10.99 -5.93 9.80
N LYS A 158 -9.71 -5.55 9.95
CA LYS A 158 -9.32 -4.54 10.95
C LYS A 158 -10.04 -3.20 10.78
N LEU A 159 -10.37 -2.78 9.56
CA LEU A 159 -11.16 -1.57 9.33
C LEU A 159 -12.61 -1.75 9.79
N VAL A 160 -13.21 -2.91 9.50
CA VAL A 160 -14.57 -3.26 9.92
C VAL A 160 -14.66 -3.37 11.45
N ASP A 161 -13.69 -4.02 12.11
CA ASP A 161 -13.60 -4.15 13.57
C ASP A 161 -13.54 -2.80 14.29
N ARG A 162 -13.01 -1.77 13.62
CA ARG A 162 -12.97 -0.39 14.12
C ARG A 162 -14.30 0.36 13.93
N GLY A 163 -15.34 -0.33 13.45
CA GLY A 163 -16.69 0.19 13.23
C GLY A 163 -16.91 0.80 11.85
N ASN A 164 -15.94 0.72 10.93
CA ASN A 164 -16.11 1.23 9.58
C ASN A 164 -16.89 0.25 8.69
N THR A 165 -17.32 0.70 7.52
CA THR A 165 -17.93 -0.16 6.51
C THR A 165 -17.01 -0.26 5.30
N VAL A 166 -16.84 -1.47 4.77
CA VAL A 166 -16.06 -1.74 3.56
C VAL A 166 -17.00 -2.33 2.51
N LEU A 167 -17.12 -1.66 1.37
CA LEU A 167 -17.83 -2.14 0.19
C LEU A 167 -16.78 -2.50 -0.86
N ILE A 168 -16.82 -3.75 -1.32
CA ILE A 168 -15.86 -4.28 -2.28
C ILE A 168 -16.62 -4.71 -3.53
N ILE A 169 -16.14 -4.28 -4.69
CA ILE A 169 -16.53 -4.83 -5.99
C ILE A 169 -15.51 -5.92 -6.31
N GLU A 170 -15.96 -7.17 -6.41
CA GLU A 170 -15.07 -8.31 -6.63
C GLU A 170 -15.73 -9.39 -7.47
N HIS A 171 -14.88 -10.16 -8.14
CA HIS A 171 -15.22 -11.40 -8.82
C HIS A 171 -14.47 -12.61 -8.21
N ASN A 172 -13.49 -12.37 -7.33
CA ASN A 172 -12.72 -13.42 -6.68
C ASN A 172 -13.51 -14.09 -5.54
N LEU A 173 -13.75 -15.40 -5.67
CA LEU A 173 -14.53 -16.18 -4.70
C LEU A 173 -13.88 -16.26 -3.32
N ASP A 174 -12.55 -16.15 -3.21
CA ASP A 174 -11.86 -16.14 -1.92
C ASP A 174 -12.23 -14.93 -1.06
N VAL A 175 -12.54 -13.80 -1.69
CA VAL A 175 -13.04 -12.60 -1.00
C VAL A 175 -14.55 -12.69 -0.79
N ILE A 176 -15.29 -13.10 -1.82
CA ILE A 176 -16.76 -13.16 -1.76
C ILE A 176 -17.22 -14.12 -0.65
N LYS A 177 -16.53 -15.25 -0.45
CA LYS A 177 -16.92 -16.27 0.54
C LYS A 177 -16.77 -15.83 1.99
N VAL A 178 -15.89 -14.87 2.27
CA VAL A 178 -15.64 -14.38 3.64
C VAL A 178 -16.40 -13.10 3.95
N ALA A 179 -17.14 -12.54 3.00
CA ALA A 179 -17.91 -11.31 3.21
C ALA A 179 -19.11 -11.55 4.14
N ASP A 180 -19.41 -10.58 5.02
CA ASP A 180 -20.58 -10.66 5.89
C ASP A 180 -21.91 -10.58 5.11
N HIS A 181 -21.90 -9.85 3.99
CA HIS A 181 -23.08 -9.60 3.17
C HIS A 181 -22.71 -9.40 1.71
N ILE A 182 -23.46 -10.03 0.80
CA ILE A 182 -23.29 -9.96 -0.65
C ILE A 182 -24.52 -9.30 -1.28
N ILE A 183 -24.29 -8.51 -2.34
CA ILE A 183 -25.31 -8.04 -3.27
C ILE A 183 -24.90 -8.53 -4.66
N ASP A 184 -25.64 -9.49 -5.20
CA ASP A 184 -25.37 -10.10 -6.52
C ASP A 184 -26.18 -9.38 -7.61
N LEU A 185 -25.51 -8.96 -8.68
CA LEU A 185 -26.10 -8.22 -9.80
C LEU A 185 -26.15 -9.09 -11.06
N GLY A 186 -27.18 -8.89 -11.88
CA GLY A 186 -27.31 -9.55 -13.18
C GLY A 186 -28.73 -9.44 -13.73
N PRO A 187 -29.29 -10.50 -14.37
CA PRO A 187 -28.72 -11.84 -14.59
C PRO A 187 -27.55 -11.89 -15.57
N GLU A 188 -27.52 -10.97 -16.55
CA GLU A 188 -26.47 -10.91 -17.57
C GLU A 188 -25.70 -9.58 -17.48
N GLY A 189 -24.69 -9.41 -18.34
CA GLY A 189 -24.04 -8.13 -18.57
C GLY A 189 -24.84 -7.19 -19.48
N GLY A 190 -24.48 -5.90 -19.47
CA GLY A 190 -25.05 -4.89 -20.38
C GLY A 190 -26.57 -4.71 -20.22
N HIS A 191 -27.30 -4.69 -21.33
CA HIS A 191 -28.77 -4.51 -21.34
C HIS A 191 -29.54 -5.64 -20.65
N GLY A 192 -28.95 -6.83 -20.50
CA GLY A 192 -29.55 -7.96 -19.81
C GLY A 192 -29.31 -7.95 -18.29
N GLY A 193 -28.66 -6.92 -17.76
CA GLY A 193 -28.27 -6.80 -16.36
C GLY A 193 -28.97 -5.68 -15.60
N GLY A 194 -28.30 -5.20 -14.55
CA GLY A 194 -28.73 -4.03 -13.77
C GLY A 194 -29.79 -4.31 -12.71
N GLN A 195 -30.09 -5.58 -12.43
CA GLN A 195 -31.04 -5.97 -11.38
C GLN A 195 -30.30 -6.64 -10.22
N ILE A 196 -30.82 -6.43 -9.00
CA ILE A 196 -30.38 -7.18 -7.82
C ILE A 196 -31.02 -8.56 -7.89
N LEU A 197 -30.19 -9.60 -8.06
CA LEU A 197 -30.64 -10.98 -8.10
C LEU A 197 -30.81 -11.56 -6.71
N LEU A 198 -29.78 -11.36 -5.87
CA LEU A 198 -29.65 -11.95 -4.55
C LEU A 198 -29.03 -10.96 -3.58
N SER A 199 -29.44 -11.07 -2.31
CA SER A 199 -28.78 -10.35 -1.23
C SER A 199 -28.87 -11.09 0.10
N GLY A 200 -27.76 -11.10 0.83
CA GLY A 200 -27.60 -11.74 2.13
C GLY A 200 -26.22 -12.33 2.33
N THR A 201 -26.09 -13.22 3.32
CA THR A 201 -24.82 -13.89 3.63
C THR A 201 -24.36 -14.82 2.50
N PRO A 202 -23.06 -15.16 2.42
CA PRO A 202 -22.53 -16.10 1.44
C PRO A 202 -23.31 -17.42 1.36
N GLU A 203 -23.69 -18.00 2.49
CA GLU A 203 -24.41 -19.27 2.56
C GLU A 203 -25.85 -19.14 2.04
N LYS A 204 -26.49 -17.99 2.26
CA LYS A 204 -27.83 -17.71 1.72
C LYS A 204 -27.79 -17.55 0.20
N VAL A 205 -26.78 -16.83 -0.30
CA VAL A 205 -26.55 -16.66 -1.74
C VAL A 205 -26.25 -18.01 -2.40
N ALA A 206 -25.37 -18.82 -1.83
CA ALA A 206 -24.97 -20.14 -2.34
C ALA A 206 -26.13 -21.17 -2.43
N LYS A 207 -27.17 -21.02 -1.61
CA LYS A 207 -28.39 -21.88 -1.68
C LYS A 207 -29.31 -21.53 -2.84
N SER A 208 -29.15 -20.36 -3.45
CA SER A 208 -29.99 -19.93 -4.56
C SER A 208 -29.71 -20.73 -5.83
N LYS A 209 -30.74 -20.86 -6.68
CA LYS A 209 -30.62 -21.39 -8.05
C LYS A 209 -30.54 -20.26 -9.10
N LYS A 210 -30.56 -19.00 -8.67
CA LYS A 210 -30.52 -17.82 -9.54
C LYS A 210 -29.11 -17.21 -9.51
N GLY A 211 -28.66 -16.68 -10.65
CA GLY A 211 -27.37 -15.99 -10.76
C GLY A 211 -26.18 -16.95 -10.89
N TYR A 212 -25.10 -16.45 -11.49
CA TYR A 212 -23.86 -17.20 -11.69
C TYR A 212 -23.09 -17.37 -10.38
N THR A 213 -23.04 -16.31 -9.56
CA THR A 213 -22.31 -16.28 -8.28
C THR A 213 -22.75 -17.40 -7.35
N ALA A 214 -24.06 -17.64 -7.20
CA ALA A 214 -24.59 -18.71 -6.35
C ALA A 214 -24.07 -20.10 -6.72
N LYS A 215 -23.89 -20.37 -8.03
CA LYS A 215 -23.40 -21.66 -8.52
C LYS A 215 -21.96 -21.91 -8.06
N PHE A 216 -21.07 -20.97 -8.33
CA PHE A 216 -19.64 -21.11 -8.04
C PHE A 216 -19.31 -20.94 -6.56
N LEU A 217 -20.00 -20.02 -5.87
CA LEU A 217 -19.80 -19.81 -4.43
C LEU A 217 -20.14 -21.07 -3.63
N ARG A 218 -21.14 -21.84 -4.04
CA ARG A 218 -21.49 -23.12 -3.41
C ARG A 218 -20.38 -24.16 -3.54
N GLU A 219 -19.69 -24.21 -4.68
CA GLU A 219 -18.56 -25.13 -4.87
C GLU A 219 -17.37 -24.72 -4.00
N GLU A 220 -17.13 -23.41 -3.89
CA GLU A 220 -16.02 -22.87 -3.11
C GLU A 220 -16.25 -22.98 -1.59
N LEU A 221 -17.48 -22.81 -1.09
CA LEU A 221 -17.82 -23.04 0.33
C LEU A 221 -17.77 -24.51 0.74
N ALA A 222 -17.77 -25.44 -0.22
CA ALA A 222 -17.68 -26.87 0.02
C ALA A 222 -16.23 -27.39 0.07
N ARG A 223 -15.25 -26.54 -0.24
CA ARG A 223 -13.81 -26.83 -0.15
C ARG A 223 -13.28 -26.47 1.23
#